data_AF-A0A7X6A899-F1
#
_entry.id   AF-A0A7X6A899-F1
#
_cell.length_a   1.000
_cell.length_b   1.000
_cell.length_c   1.000
_cell.angle_alpha   90.00
_cell.angle_beta   90.00
_cell.angle_gamma   90.00
#
_symmetry.space_group_name_H-M   'P 1'
#
loop_
_entity.id
_entity.type
_entity.pdbx_description
1 polymer ?
#
loop_
_entity_poly.entity_id
_entity_poly.type
_entity_poly.pdbx_seq_one_letter_code
_entity_poly.pdbx_strand_id
1 'polypeptide(L)'
;RALLELLPGPWPTALEFRHDSWFDDDVFELLRLHDAALCVTDAEEGEVPITSTASFGYLRLRRPRYEEQELRIWRDRIVAQA
;
A
#
# COMPACT_ATOMS: atom_id res chain seq x y z
N ARG A 1 16.72 -8.49 3.98
CA ARG A 1 16.65 -7.48 5.06
C ARG A 1 17.39 -6.17 4.74
N ALA A 2 18.36 -6.16 3.82
CA ALA A 2 19.22 -4.99 3.56
C ALA A 2 18.57 -3.71 3.00
N LEU A 3 17.41 -3.74 2.33
CA LEU A 3 16.83 -2.51 1.74
C LEU A 3 16.09 -1.64 2.77
N LEU A 4 15.25 -2.27 3.62
CA LEU A 4 14.41 -1.54 4.57
C LEU A 4 15.24 -0.88 5.68
N GLU A 5 16.38 -1.48 6.02
CA GLU A 5 17.36 -0.93 6.97
C GLU A 5 18.05 0.35 6.43
N LEU A 6 18.00 0.59 5.11
CA LEU A 6 18.57 1.78 4.46
C LEU A 6 17.55 2.90 4.29
N LEU A 7 16.29 2.69 4.70
CA LEU A 7 15.27 3.72 4.55
C LEU A 7 15.64 4.97 5.38
N PRO A 8 15.44 6.16 4.82
CA PRO A 8 15.92 7.37 5.43
C PRO A 8 15.13 7.69 6.71
N GLY A 9 15.78 7.55 7.87
CA GLY A 9 15.42 8.20 9.15
C GLY A 9 13.91 8.24 9.49
N PRO A 10 13.42 9.30 10.20
CA PRO A 10 12.03 9.38 10.64
C PRO A 10 11.04 9.72 9.51
N TRP A 11 11.42 9.55 8.24
CA TRP A 11 10.59 9.96 7.11
C TRP A 11 9.62 8.83 6.73
N PRO A 12 8.31 9.11 6.61
CA PRO A 12 7.34 8.13 6.13
C PRO A 12 7.75 7.59 4.76
N THR A 13 7.85 6.26 4.64
CA THR A 13 8.22 5.59 3.39
C THR A 13 7.08 4.71 2.90
N ALA A 14 6.73 4.82 1.62
CA ALA A 14 5.82 3.90 0.95
C ALA A 14 6.54 3.12 -0.16
N LEU A 15 6.26 1.83 -0.27
CA LEU A 15 6.84 0.94 -1.28
C LEU A 15 5.75 0.36 -2.18
N GLU A 16 5.97 0.43 -3.50
CA GLU A 16 5.07 -0.13 -4.49
C GLU A 16 5.68 -1.37 -5.12
N PHE A 17 4.97 -2.50 -5.00
CA PHE A 17 5.31 -3.74 -5.69
C PHE A 17 4.50 -3.88 -6.97
N ARG A 18 5.10 -4.51 -7.99
CA ARG A 18 4.55 -4.66 -9.34
C ARG A 18 4.35 -6.11 -9.78
N HIS A 19 4.53 -7.05 -8.85
CA HIS A 19 4.40 -8.47 -9.13
C HIS A 19 3.75 -9.15 -7.93
N ASP A 20 2.75 -9.98 -8.17
CA ASP A 20 1.88 -10.56 -7.13
C ASP A 20 2.64 -11.41 -6.11
N SER A 21 3.81 -11.95 -6.49
CA SER A 21 4.68 -12.72 -5.58
C SER A 21 5.19 -11.91 -4.37
N TRP A 22 5.01 -10.59 -4.37
CA TRP A 22 5.37 -9.73 -3.24
C TRP A 22 4.21 -9.52 -2.24
N PHE A 23 3.00 -9.95 -2.58
CA PHE A 23 1.84 -9.90 -1.69
C PHE A 23 1.80 -11.14 -0.80
N ASP A 24 2.83 -11.24 0.03
CA ASP A 24 3.07 -12.36 0.93
C ASP A 24 3.15 -11.86 2.39
N ASP A 25 2.70 -12.67 3.34
CA ASP A 25 2.64 -12.30 4.76
C ASP A 25 4.03 -11.94 5.32
N ASP A 26 5.10 -12.63 4.90
CA ASP A 26 6.46 -12.34 5.35
C ASP A 26 6.92 -10.95 4.88
N VAL A 27 6.49 -10.53 3.69
CA VAL A 27 6.76 -9.20 3.16
C VAL A 27 6.01 -8.14 3.97
N PHE A 28 4.73 -8.37 4.26
CA PHE A 28 3.93 -7.44 5.04
C PHE A 28 4.44 -7.28 6.49
N GLU A 29 4.92 -8.36 7.11
CA GLU A 29 5.58 -8.29 8.42
C GLU A 29 6.88 -7.47 8.38
N LEU A 30 7.68 -7.62 7.33
CA LEU A 30 8.89 -6.82 7.16
C LEU A 30 8.58 -5.32 7.00
N LEU A 31 7.52 -4.98 6.29
CA LEU A 31 7.04 -3.60 6.16
C LEU A 31 6.56 -3.04 7.52
N ARG A 32 5.76 -3.82 8.27
CA ARG A 32 5.31 -3.48 9.63
C ARG A 32 6.47 -3.19 10.59
N LEU A 33 7.50 -4.02 10.55
CA LEU A 33 8.68 -3.86 11.41
C LEU A 33 9.40 -2.52 11.19
N HIS A 34 9.30 -1.93 9.99
CA HIS A 34 9.98 -0.70 9.61
C HIS A 34 9.03 0.51 9.47
N ASP A 35 7.76 0.37 9.88
CA ASP A 35 6.73 1.39 9.69
C ASP A 35 6.63 1.89 8.24
N ALA A 36 6.80 0.97 7.27
CA ALA A 36 6.78 1.27 5.84
C ALA A 36 5.42 0.92 5.23
N ALA A 37 4.78 1.88 4.57
CA ALA A 37 3.45 1.69 3.98
C ALA A 37 3.53 0.89 2.67
N LEU A 38 2.67 -0.12 2.52
CA LEU A 38 2.36 -0.70 1.23
C LEU A 38 1.63 0.35 0.38
N CYS A 39 2.17 0.66 -0.80
CA CYS A 39 1.50 1.53 -1.76
C CYS A 39 0.39 0.75 -2.47
N VAL A 40 -0.85 1.06 -2.12
CA VAL A 40 -2.03 0.54 -2.83
C VAL A 40 -2.23 1.35 -4.09
N THR A 41 -2.42 0.71 -5.24
CA THR A 41 -2.65 1.40 -6.52
C THR A 41 -3.85 0.79 -7.24
N ASP A 42 -4.50 1.58 -8.08
CA ASP A 42 -5.61 1.18 -8.95
C ASP A 42 -5.13 0.70 -10.33
N ALA A 43 -3.84 0.34 -10.45
CA ALA A 43 -3.22 -0.08 -11.70
C ALA A 43 -3.95 -1.30 -12.29
N GLU A 44 -3.96 -1.41 -13.63
CA GLU A 44 -4.68 -2.46 -14.35
C GLU A 44 -4.10 -3.87 -14.14
N GLU A 45 -2.84 -3.95 -13.69
CA GLU A 45 -2.13 -5.20 -13.41
C GLU A 45 -2.26 -5.60 -11.94
N GLY A 46 -3.17 -6.53 -11.66
CA GLY A 46 -3.33 -7.19 -10.36
C GLY A 46 -4.14 -6.40 -9.33
N GLU A 47 -4.70 -7.11 -8.34
CA GLU A 47 -5.35 -6.47 -7.20
C GLU A 47 -4.34 -6.34 -6.06
N VAL A 48 -3.98 -5.11 -5.72
CA VAL A 48 -3.15 -4.86 -4.53
C VAL A 48 -4.04 -4.96 -3.28
N PRO A 49 -3.69 -5.83 -2.31
CA PRO A 49 -4.44 -5.94 -1.08
C PRO A 49 -4.33 -4.63 -0.29
N ILE A 50 -5.46 -4.23 0.27
CA ILE A 50 -5.54 -3.08 1.15
C ILE A 50 -5.17 -3.56 2.57
N THR A 51 -3.89 -3.44 2.91
CA THR A 51 -3.33 -3.95 4.17
C THR A 51 -2.58 -2.85 4.89
N SER A 52 -2.85 -2.69 6.19
CA SER A 52 -2.10 -1.79 7.04
C SER A 52 -0.74 -2.38 7.40
N THR A 53 0.32 -1.71 6.95
CA THR A 53 1.72 -2.08 7.25
C THR A 53 2.50 -0.95 7.92
N ALA A 54 1.86 0.18 8.19
CA ALA A 54 2.48 1.33 8.83
C ALA A 54 1.44 2.15 9.61
N SER A 55 1.91 3.11 10.38
CA SER A 55 1.14 4.13 11.09
C SER A 55 0.35 5.07 10.17
N PHE A 56 0.55 4.96 8.85
CA PHE A 56 -0.15 5.69 7.81
C PHE A 56 -0.42 4.79 6.59
N GLY A 57 -1.42 5.17 5.79
CA GLY A 57 -1.71 4.52 4.50
C GLY A 57 -1.22 5.36 3.31
N TYR A 58 -0.94 4.69 2.18
CA TYR A 58 -0.60 5.36 0.93
C TYR A 58 -1.39 4.76 -0.24
N LEU A 59 -2.24 5.58 -0.86
CA LEU A 59 -3.06 5.19 -2.01
C LEU A 59 -2.66 6.02 -3.24
N ARG A 60 -2.38 5.34 -4.35
CA ARG A 60 -1.94 5.94 -5.61
C ARG A 60 -2.93 5.64 -6.73
N LEU A 61 -3.98 6.45 -6.76
CA LEU A 61 -5.02 6.50 -7.76
C LEU A 61 -4.52 7.23 -9.03
N ARG A 62 -4.46 6.55 -10.17
CA ARG A 62 -3.79 7.06 -11.39
C ARG A 62 -4.73 7.51 -12.50
N ARG A 63 -6.01 7.13 -12.46
CA ARG A 63 -6.96 7.60 -13.47
C ARG A 63 -7.11 9.13 -13.42
N PRO A 64 -7.26 9.79 -14.58
CA PRO A 64 -7.45 11.24 -14.65
C PRO A 64 -8.78 11.70 -14.05
N ARG A 65 -9.74 10.78 -13.91
CA ARG A 65 -11.07 11.03 -13.36
C ARG A 65 -11.60 9.78 -12.67
N TYR A 66 -12.34 10.00 -11.60
CA TYR A 66 -13.16 9.01 -10.92
C TYR A 66 -14.56 9.55 -10.78
N GLU A 67 -15.55 8.72 -11.07
CA GLU A 67 -16.94 9.01 -10.74
C GLU A 67 -17.17 8.84 -9.23
N GLU A 68 -18.20 9.49 -8.70
CA GLU A 68 -18.47 9.49 -7.26
C GLU A 68 -18.64 8.07 -6.69
N GLN A 69 -19.24 7.17 -7.47
CA GLN A 69 -19.41 5.78 -7.09
C GLN A 69 -18.08 5.04 -6.94
N GLU A 70 -17.10 5.31 -7.81
CA GLU A 70 -15.76 4.71 -7.74
C GLU A 70 -15.02 5.20 -6.49
N LEU A 71 -15.14 6.49 -6.15
CA LEU A 71 -14.57 7.05 -4.93
C LEU A 71 -15.21 6.46 -3.67
N ARG A 72 -16.52 6.20 -3.69
CA ARG A 72 -17.22 5.53 -2.58
C ARG A 72 -16.71 4.11 -2.36
N ILE A 73 -16.44 3.36 -3.44
CA ILE A 73 -15.83 2.03 -3.34
C ILE A 73 -14.46 2.11 -2.67
N TRP A 74 -13.61 3.06 -3.06
CA TRP A 74 -12.31 3.25 -2.41
C TRP A 74 -12.43 3.60 -0.94
N ARG A 75 -13.34 4.50 -0.57
CA ARG A 75 -13.64 4.82 0.84
C ARG A 75 -14.01 3.56 1.61
N ASP A 76 -14.93 2.76 1.09
CA ASP A 76 -15.43 1.57 1.79
C ASP A 76 -14.32 0.54 1.99
N ARG A 77 -13.45 0.34 0.99
CA ARG A 77 -12.27 -0.52 1.11
C ARG A 77 -11.27 0.01 2.14
N ILE A 78 -11.06 1.33 2.23
CA ILE A 78 -10.17 1.93 3.24
C ILE A 78 -10.74 1.74 4.65
N VAL A 79 -12.04 1.98 4.85
CA VAL A 79 -12.69 1.85 6.16
C VAL A 79 -12.73 0.39 6.62
N ALA A 80 -12.77 -0.57 5.68
CA ALA A 80 -12.73 -1.99 5.98
C ALA A 80 -11.34 -2.51 6.44
N GLN A 81 -10.29 -1.66 6.44
CA GLN A 81 -8.99 -1.98 7.03
C GLN A 81 -9.15 -2.09 8.55
N ALA A 82 -9.21 -3.31 9.07
CA ALA A 82 -9.18 -3.58 10.51
C ALA A 82 -7.75 -3.54 11.04
#